data_AF-A0AAD7MU97-F1
#
_entry.id   AF-A0AAD7MU97-F1
#
_cell.length_a   1.000
_cell.length_b   1.000
_cell.length_c   1.000
_cell.angle_alpha   90.00
_cell.angle_beta   90.00
_cell.angle_gamma   90.00
#
_symmetry.space_group_name_H-M   'P 1'
#
loop_
_entity.id
_entity.type
_entity.pdbx_description
1 polymer ?
#
loop_
_entity_poly.entity_id
_entity_poly.type
_entity_poly.pdbx_seq_one_letter_code
_entity_poly.pdbx_strand_id
1 'polypeptide(L)'
;MGTKATASARTHPCLRGTFPSSAKQPGLVTKACYFTINNHQLVILGYPYEITPLQGRQAHVVKYHIPYCEISGRGPPPDDLTGITLGDIYIDISPGKYAAYGRVAEAGGSDSESWQRWYDPQPGLRSDGATALPKHPYCRNRWLWCSDATGINWFTATTVSSIQARAKSTGLMSRDVGKTEAARWREASAIIGSFLQSATPEGFGDKNEGDMLTPPLSPLSFPSESREPSPLIGKRKTRGQGAAEASGSRPTAAFVEGERYKAVLRSLTQRLKAEKNELVEDVRALEEYLASTNPSPPLDIPESKEFSGWIEKVLARGIEGYRHELDPGVREYCDLKAELAVAEAQQSKEESMLEDAQILLGLAIYEHKRLKSQCE
;
A
#
# COMPACT_ATOMS: atom_id res chain seq x y z
N MET A 1 42.26 -9.54 -8.56
CA MET A 1 40.84 -9.38 -8.17
C MET A 1 40.13 -8.70 -9.32
N GLY A 2 39.25 -9.40 -10.03
CA GLY A 2 38.51 -8.81 -11.15
C GLY A 2 37.33 -7.99 -10.64
N THR A 3 37.28 -6.70 -11.00
CA THR A 3 36.11 -5.87 -10.79
C THR A 3 34.98 -6.42 -11.65
N LYS A 4 33.96 -7.04 -11.03
CA LYS A 4 32.73 -7.38 -11.74
C LYS A 4 32.13 -6.07 -12.24
N ALA A 5 32.16 -5.85 -13.55
CA ALA A 5 31.45 -4.76 -14.18
C ALA A 5 29.98 -4.84 -13.75
N THR A 6 29.51 -3.84 -13.02
CA THR A 6 28.08 -3.69 -12.71
C THR A 6 27.38 -3.44 -14.02
N ALA A 7 26.64 -4.44 -14.52
CA ALA A 7 25.77 -4.26 -15.68
C ALA A 7 24.89 -3.02 -15.42
N SER A 8 24.96 -2.05 -16.32
CA SER A 8 24.12 -0.85 -16.24
C SER A 8 22.66 -1.29 -16.17
N ALA A 9 21.95 -0.82 -15.15
CA ALA A 9 20.53 -1.11 -14.96
C ALA A 9 19.75 -0.65 -16.20
N ARG A 10 18.85 -1.50 -16.70
CA ARG A 10 18.09 -1.19 -17.92
C ARG A 10 16.80 -0.46 -17.55
N THR A 11 16.29 0.40 -18.41
CA THR A 11 14.91 0.91 -18.24
C THR A 11 13.93 -0.20 -18.61
N HIS A 12 12.84 -0.34 -17.84
CA HIS A 12 11.78 -1.30 -18.17
C HIS A 12 11.16 -0.97 -19.56
N PRO A 13 10.89 -1.95 -20.44
CA PRO A 13 10.36 -1.70 -21.79
C PRO A 13 9.08 -0.87 -21.81
N CYS A 14 8.18 -1.09 -20.85
CA CYS A 14 6.94 -0.32 -20.71
C CYS A 14 7.15 1.19 -20.54
N LEU A 15 8.30 1.60 -19.98
CA LEU A 15 8.65 3.00 -19.75
C LEU A 15 9.31 3.66 -20.96
N ARG A 16 9.79 2.85 -21.91
CA ARG A 16 10.38 3.34 -23.17
C ARG A 16 9.35 3.56 -24.27
N GLY A 17 8.08 3.27 -24.01
CA GLY A 17 7.02 3.27 -25.02
C GLY A 17 7.09 2.08 -25.99
N THR A 18 7.96 1.09 -25.74
CA THR A 18 7.96 -0.18 -26.48
C THR A 18 6.90 -1.10 -25.87
N PHE A 19 5.67 -0.96 -26.32
CA PHE A 19 4.55 -1.75 -25.82
C PHE A 19 4.52 -3.16 -26.43
N PRO A 20 4.06 -4.18 -25.70
CA PRO A 20 3.89 -5.52 -26.22
C PRO A 20 2.97 -5.58 -27.43
N SER A 21 3.28 -6.49 -28.35
CA SER A 21 2.49 -6.72 -29.56
C SER A 21 2.45 -8.21 -29.91
N SER A 22 1.36 -8.61 -30.58
CA SER A 22 1.13 -9.97 -31.07
C SER A 22 0.56 -9.90 -32.49
N ALA A 23 1.03 -10.76 -33.38
CA ALA A 23 0.47 -10.93 -34.71
C ALA A 23 -0.80 -11.80 -34.68
N LYS A 24 -0.87 -12.77 -33.75
CA LYS A 24 -2.05 -13.64 -33.56
C LYS A 24 -3.23 -12.93 -32.92
N GLN A 25 -2.98 -11.92 -32.10
CA GLN A 25 -4.00 -11.07 -31.48
C GLN A 25 -3.67 -9.60 -31.69
N PRO A 26 -4.00 -9.03 -32.87
CA PRO A 26 -3.80 -7.60 -33.10
C PRO A 26 -4.73 -6.78 -32.19
N GLY A 27 -4.31 -5.53 -31.89
CA GLY A 27 -5.12 -4.61 -31.09
C GLY A 27 -5.12 -4.88 -29.59
N LEU A 28 -4.04 -5.45 -29.04
CA LEU A 28 -3.85 -5.52 -27.60
C LEU A 28 -3.84 -4.12 -26.99
N VAL A 29 -4.54 -3.96 -25.86
CA VAL A 29 -4.49 -2.72 -25.07
C VAL A 29 -3.39 -2.89 -24.04
N THR A 30 -2.40 -2.01 -24.04
CA THR A 30 -1.32 -2.04 -23.04
C THR A 30 -1.35 -0.77 -22.19
N LYS A 31 -1.12 -0.95 -20.89
CA LYS A 31 -0.94 0.12 -19.93
C LYS A 31 0.37 -0.09 -19.16
N ALA A 32 1.17 0.97 -19.04
CA ALA A 32 2.29 0.98 -18.11
C ALA A 32 1.75 1.20 -16.69
N CYS A 33 2.02 0.25 -15.80
CA CYS A 33 1.55 0.23 -14.44
C CYS A 33 2.72 0.16 -13.46
N TYR A 34 2.44 0.48 -12.19
CA TYR A 34 3.42 0.38 -11.12
C TYR A 34 2.77 -0.18 -9.87
N PHE A 35 3.55 -0.89 -9.06
CA PHE A 35 3.19 -1.14 -7.67
C PHE A 35 4.28 -0.62 -6.74
N THR A 36 3.86 -0.19 -5.56
CA THR A 36 4.76 0.39 -4.56
C THR A 36 5.26 -0.66 -3.60
N ILE A 37 6.57 -0.66 -3.34
CA ILE A 37 7.20 -1.44 -2.28
C ILE A 37 7.93 -0.51 -1.31
N ASN A 38 7.92 -0.87 -0.02
CA ASN A 38 8.70 -0.15 0.99
C ASN A 38 10.13 -0.71 1.04
N ASN A 39 11.12 0.12 1.38
CA ASN A 39 12.53 -0.27 1.45
C ASN A 39 12.79 -1.52 2.31
N HIS A 40 12.12 -1.63 3.45
CA HIS A 40 12.26 -2.79 4.34
C HIS A 40 11.70 -4.09 3.72
N GLN A 41 10.88 -4.00 2.68
CA GLN A 41 10.34 -5.14 1.92
C GLN A 41 11.17 -5.46 0.68
N LEU A 42 12.21 -4.66 0.42
CA LEU A 42 13.00 -4.68 -0.80
C LEU A 42 14.05 -5.79 -0.76
N VAL A 43 13.59 -7.04 -0.76
CA VAL A 43 14.42 -8.18 -1.16
C VAL A 43 14.15 -8.41 -2.63
N ILE A 44 14.63 -7.49 -3.48
CA ILE A 44 14.52 -7.67 -4.93
C ILE A 44 15.75 -8.43 -5.40
N LEU A 45 15.54 -9.70 -5.69
CA LEU A 45 16.62 -10.57 -6.16
C LEU A 45 16.81 -10.33 -7.66
N GLY A 46 17.88 -9.61 -8.02
CA GLY A 46 18.29 -9.48 -9.41
C GLY A 46 17.25 -8.82 -10.30
N TYR A 47 16.55 -7.78 -9.81
CA TYR A 47 15.69 -6.98 -10.69
C TYR A 47 16.54 -6.41 -11.83
N PRO A 48 16.19 -6.66 -13.09
CA PRO A 48 17.03 -6.26 -14.21
C PRO A 48 16.86 -4.77 -14.55
N TYR A 49 15.89 -4.08 -13.94
CA TYR A 49 15.53 -2.72 -14.29
C TYR A 49 15.93 -1.69 -13.24
N GLU A 50 16.10 -0.45 -13.69
CA GLU A 50 16.25 0.69 -12.83
C GLU A 50 14.96 0.92 -12.03
N ILE A 51 15.13 1.23 -10.73
CA ILE A 51 14.02 1.49 -9.82
C ILE A 51 14.23 2.87 -9.24
N THR A 52 13.26 3.76 -9.48
CA THR A 52 13.30 5.10 -8.92
C THR A 52 12.78 5.09 -7.48
N PRO A 53 13.58 5.55 -6.49
CA PRO A 53 13.06 5.78 -5.16
C PRO A 53 12.05 6.91 -5.21
N LEU A 54 10.87 6.67 -4.65
CA LEU A 54 9.96 7.73 -4.28
C LEU A 54 10.51 8.40 -3.04
N GLN A 55 10.76 9.71 -3.12
CA GLN A 55 11.01 10.52 -1.94
C GLN A 55 9.75 10.50 -1.07
N GLY A 56 9.78 9.70 -0.01
CA GLY A 56 8.77 9.73 1.03
C GLY A 56 8.96 10.97 1.90
N ARG A 57 7.86 11.57 2.38
CA ARG A 57 7.90 12.67 3.35
C ARG A 57 8.61 12.26 4.65
N GLN A 58 8.50 10.99 5.04
CA GLN A 58 9.20 10.44 6.21
C GLN A 58 10.62 10.00 5.84
N ALA A 59 11.62 10.61 6.48
CA ALA A 59 13.05 10.38 6.25
C ALA A 59 13.52 8.92 6.38
N HIS A 60 12.68 8.03 6.93
CA HIS A 60 13.03 6.66 7.26
C HIS A 60 12.38 5.59 6.36
N VAL A 61 11.41 5.94 5.51
CA VAL A 61 10.73 4.97 4.64
C VAL A 61 10.86 5.38 3.19
N VAL A 62 11.92 4.90 2.54
CA VAL A 62 12.05 5.01 1.08
C VAL A 62 11.03 4.05 0.45
N LYS A 63 10.17 4.56 -0.42
CA LYS A 63 9.26 3.76 -1.23
C LYS A 63 9.85 3.62 -2.63
N TYR A 64 9.50 2.56 -3.34
CA TYR A 64 9.99 2.33 -4.69
C TYR A 64 8.84 1.95 -5.60
N HIS A 65 8.86 2.44 -6.83
CA HIS A 65 7.94 2.03 -7.88
C HIS A 65 8.53 0.90 -8.70
N ILE A 66 7.86 -0.25 -8.69
CA ILE A 66 8.21 -1.39 -9.53
C ILE A 66 7.31 -1.32 -10.78
N PRO A 67 7.89 -1.00 -11.96
CA PRO A 67 7.12 -0.95 -13.20
C PRO A 67 6.73 -2.34 -13.69
N TYR A 68 5.59 -2.45 -14.34
CA TYR A 68 5.16 -3.62 -15.11
C TYR A 68 4.22 -3.19 -16.25
N CYS A 69 4.01 -4.05 -17.25
CA CYS A 69 2.97 -3.90 -18.26
C CYS A 69 1.69 -4.64 -17.82
N GLU A 70 0.56 -3.96 -17.93
CA GLU A 70 -0.76 -4.60 -17.96
C GLU A 70 -1.23 -4.68 -19.41
N ILE A 71 -1.49 -5.89 -19.89
CA ILE A 71 -1.85 -6.19 -21.28
C ILE A 71 -3.25 -6.79 -21.28
N SER A 72 -4.16 -6.23 -22.05
CA SER A 72 -5.53 -6.74 -22.21
C SER A 72 -5.76 -7.24 -23.64
N GLY A 73 -6.29 -8.45 -23.77
CA GLY A 73 -6.53 -9.10 -25.06
C GLY A 73 -7.69 -10.09 -25.03
N ARG A 74 -8.06 -10.64 -26.19
CA ARG A 74 -9.18 -11.59 -26.33
C ARG A 74 -8.66 -13.02 -26.45
N GLY A 75 -8.69 -13.75 -25.34
CA GLY A 75 -8.27 -15.12 -25.22
C GLY A 75 -7.05 -15.22 -24.29
N PRO A 76 -6.50 -16.43 -24.09
CA PRO A 76 -5.27 -16.60 -23.32
C PRO A 76 -4.11 -15.81 -23.95
N PRO A 77 -3.05 -15.51 -23.17
CA PRO A 77 -1.86 -14.83 -23.69
C PRO A 77 -1.32 -15.56 -24.92
N PRO A 78 -1.10 -14.86 -26.04
CA PRO A 78 -0.62 -15.50 -27.25
C PRO A 78 0.88 -15.83 -27.08
N ASP A 79 1.31 -16.93 -27.71
CA ASP A 79 2.69 -17.43 -27.68
C ASP A 79 3.67 -16.56 -28.46
N ASP A 80 3.18 -15.74 -29.39
CA ASP A 80 3.96 -14.78 -30.19
C ASP A 80 4.04 -13.38 -29.57
N LEU A 81 3.62 -13.23 -28.31
CA LEU A 81 3.64 -11.94 -27.61
C LEU A 81 5.07 -11.46 -27.39
N THR A 82 5.43 -10.34 -28.02
CA THR A 82 6.77 -9.73 -27.96
C THR A 82 6.81 -8.56 -26.99
N GLY A 83 8.01 -8.12 -26.57
CA GLY A 83 8.18 -6.94 -25.71
C GLY A 83 7.72 -7.13 -24.26
N ILE A 84 7.47 -8.37 -23.86
CA ILE A 84 7.06 -8.75 -22.50
C ILE A 84 8.25 -9.08 -21.62
N THR A 85 8.03 -8.98 -20.32
CA THR A 85 9.03 -9.16 -19.28
C THR A 85 8.44 -9.89 -18.08
N LEU A 86 9.31 -10.52 -17.30
CA LEU A 86 8.93 -11.13 -16.02
C LEU A 86 8.30 -10.09 -15.07
N GLY A 87 7.12 -10.39 -14.55
CA GLY A 87 6.32 -9.49 -13.71
C GLY A 87 5.16 -8.80 -14.44
N ASP A 88 5.11 -8.87 -15.78
CA ASP A 88 3.99 -8.36 -16.55
C ASP A 88 2.71 -9.16 -16.29
N ILE A 89 1.57 -8.49 -16.48
CA ILE A 89 0.23 -9.03 -16.27
C ILE A 89 -0.50 -9.05 -17.61
N TYR A 90 -1.15 -10.16 -17.92
CA TYR A 90 -2.07 -10.26 -19.05
C TYR A 90 -3.49 -10.55 -18.54
N ILE A 91 -4.49 -9.86 -19.10
CA ILE A 91 -5.91 -9.96 -18.76
C ILE A 91 -6.67 -10.40 -20.01
N ASP A 92 -7.26 -11.60 -19.96
CA ASP A 92 -8.22 -12.06 -20.95
C ASP A 92 -9.56 -11.36 -20.69
N ILE A 93 -9.95 -10.51 -21.64
CA ILE A 93 -11.22 -9.76 -21.61
C ILE A 93 -12.30 -10.40 -22.50
N SER A 94 -12.12 -11.68 -22.86
CA SER A 94 -13.11 -12.42 -23.63
C SER A 94 -14.44 -12.52 -22.87
N PRO A 95 -15.58 -12.18 -23.51
CA PRO A 95 -16.88 -12.26 -22.86
C PRO A 95 -17.15 -13.65 -22.25
N GLY A 96 -17.38 -13.68 -20.94
CA GLY A 96 -17.68 -14.91 -20.19
C GLY A 96 -16.48 -15.81 -19.91
N LYS A 97 -15.25 -15.39 -20.23
CA LYS A 97 -14.01 -16.17 -20.02
C LYS A 97 -12.88 -15.34 -19.40
N TYR A 98 -13.24 -14.38 -18.54
CA TYR A 98 -12.26 -13.50 -17.92
C TYR A 98 -11.21 -14.29 -17.14
N ALA A 99 -9.94 -13.93 -17.33
CA ALA A 99 -8.82 -14.56 -16.65
C ALA A 99 -7.65 -13.58 -16.54
N ALA A 100 -6.85 -13.70 -15.47
CA ALA A 100 -5.61 -12.97 -15.32
C ALA A 100 -4.42 -13.93 -15.34
N TYR A 101 -3.28 -13.46 -15.83
CA TYR A 101 -2.05 -14.22 -15.94
C TYR A 101 -0.89 -13.35 -15.50
N GLY A 102 0.05 -13.92 -14.76
CA GLY A 102 1.32 -13.28 -14.43
C GLY A 102 2.46 -13.93 -15.21
N ARG A 103 3.34 -13.13 -15.80
CA ARG A 103 4.57 -13.61 -16.44
C ARG A 103 5.58 -13.93 -15.35
N VAL A 104 5.86 -15.21 -15.14
CA VAL A 104 6.70 -15.70 -14.04
C VAL A 104 7.83 -16.58 -14.57
N ALA A 105 8.90 -16.72 -13.78
CA ALA A 105 9.94 -17.70 -14.06
C ALA A 105 9.42 -19.11 -13.76
N GLU A 106 9.75 -20.09 -14.59
CA GLU A 106 9.38 -21.47 -14.31
C GLU A 106 10.04 -22.00 -13.03
N ALA A 107 9.29 -22.81 -12.30
CA ALA A 107 9.77 -23.45 -11.08
C ALA A 107 10.88 -24.45 -11.44
N GLY A 108 12.14 -24.08 -11.19
CA GLY A 108 13.30 -24.90 -11.54
C GLY A 108 14.55 -24.11 -11.92
N GLY A 109 14.44 -22.79 -12.10
CA GLY A 109 15.60 -21.94 -12.40
C GLY A 109 16.15 -22.10 -13.82
N SER A 110 15.42 -22.76 -14.71
CA SER A 110 15.61 -22.55 -16.13
C SER A 110 15.12 -21.15 -16.46
N ASP A 111 15.85 -20.43 -17.33
CA ASP A 111 15.46 -19.11 -17.85
C ASP A 111 14.17 -19.17 -18.71
N SER A 112 13.41 -20.26 -18.63
CA SER A 112 12.10 -20.40 -19.24
C SER A 112 11.08 -19.58 -18.48
N GLU A 113 10.51 -18.61 -19.19
CA GLU A 113 9.45 -17.75 -18.72
C GLU A 113 8.10 -18.30 -19.18
N SER A 114 7.14 -18.39 -18.27
CA SER A 114 5.80 -18.89 -18.58
C SER A 114 4.72 -17.97 -18.04
N TRP A 115 3.57 -18.00 -18.70
CA TRP A 115 2.36 -17.34 -18.21
C TRP A 115 1.68 -18.25 -17.20
N GLN A 116 1.69 -17.86 -15.93
CA GLN A 116 0.94 -18.57 -14.90
C GLN A 116 -0.43 -17.94 -14.73
N ARG A 117 -1.47 -18.72 -15.02
CA ARG A 117 -2.86 -18.29 -14.82
C ARG A 117 -3.13 -18.05 -13.33
N TRP A 118 -3.69 -16.89 -13.02
CA TRP A 118 -4.34 -16.65 -11.75
C TRP A 118 -5.66 -17.41 -11.75
N TYR A 119 -5.71 -18.48 -10.97
CA TYR A 119 -6.96 -19.12 -10.63
C TYR A 119 -7.57 -18.29 -9.50
N ASP A 120 -8.73 -17.68 -9.79
CA ASP A 120 -9.63 -17.05 -8.82
C ASP A 120 -9.61 -17.83 -7.50
N PRO A 121 -9.64 -17.19 -6.31
CA PRO A 121 -9.83 -17.92 -5.06
C PRO A 121 -11.07 -18.79 -5.10
N GLN A 122 -10.91 -20.04 -5.54
CA GLN A 122 -11.83 -21.06 -5.12
C GLN A 122 -11.81 -21.08 -3.59
N PRO A 123 -12.99 -21.09 -2.94
CA PRO A 123 -13.11 -21.23 -1.49
C PRO A 123 -12.68 -22.65 -1.11
N GLY A 124 -11.36 -22.82 -1.02
CA GLY A 124 -10.72 -24.12 -1.02
C GLY A 124 -9.24 -24.03 -1.37
N LEU A 125 -8.55 -22.95 -0.95
CA LEU A 125 -7.11 -23.00 -0.71
C LEU A 125 -6.86 -24.32 0.01
N ARG A 126 -6.33 -25.31 -0.72
CA ARG A 126 -6.10 -26.63 -0.18
C ARG A 126 -5.23 -26.43 1.06
N SER A 127 -5.54 -27.15 2.13
CA SER A 127 -4.77 -27.15 3.37
C SER A 127 -3.30 -27.58 3.17
N ASP A 128 -2.94 -28.06 1.97
CA ASP A 128 -1.58 -28.35 1.52
C ASP A 128 -0.83 -27.12 0.93
N GLY A 129 -1.48 -25.95 0.82
CA GLY A 129 -0.85 -24.69 0.40
C GLY A 129 -0.48 -24.60 -1.09
N ALA A 130 -0.92 -25.53 -1.94
CA ALA A 130 -0.38 -25.73 -3.29
C ALA A 130 -1.34 -25.42 -4.46
N THR A 131 -2.25 -24.44 -4.33
CA THR A 131 -2.69 -23.66 -5.50
C THR A 131 -1.98 -22.31 -5.45
N ALA A 132 -0.70 -22.35 -5.80
CA ALA A 132 0.22 -21.23 -5.69
C ALA A 132 -0.24 -20.09 -6.62
N LEU A 133 -0.85 -19.06 -6.04
CA LEU A 133 -1.02 -17.78 -6.72
C LEU A 133 0.28 -17.39 -7.43
N PRO A 134 0.23 -16.87 -8.66
CA PRO A 134 1.44 -16.43 -9.35
C PRO A 134 2.23 -15.49 -8.44
N LYS A 135 3.49 -15.86 -8.17
CA LYS A 135 4.39 -15.08 -7.34
C LYS A 135 5.15 -14.12 -8.24
N HIS A 136 5.35 -12.89 -7.79
CA HIS A 136 6.17 -11.95 -8.54
C HIS A 136 7.60 -12.48 -8.63
N PRO A 137 8.19 -12.56 -9.84
CA PRO A 137 9.46 -13.24 -10.06
C PRO A 137 10.62 -12.63 -9.26
N TYR A 138 10.57 -11.31 -9.05
CA TYR A 138 11.65 -10.58 -8.37
C TYR A 138 11.31 -10.16 -6.94
N CYS A 139 10.04 -10.25 -6.51
CA CYS A 139 9.59 -9.70 -5.23
C CYS A 139 8.99 -10.82 -4.37
N ARG A 140 9.76 -11.30 -3.38
CA ARG A 140 9.43 -12.50 -2.58
C ARG A 140 8.05 -12.50 -1.92
N ASN A 141 7.57 -11.32 -1.54
CA ASN A 141 6.30 -11.15 -0.81
C ASN A 141 5.24 -10.47 -1.67
N ARG A 142 5.16 -10.80 -2.95
CA ARG A 142 4.16 -10.26 -3.87
C ARG A 142 3.50 -11.38 -4.66
N TRP A 143 2.17 -11.32 -4.72
CA TRP A 143 1.33 -12.29 -5.40
C TRP A 143 0.34 -11.57 -6.31
N LEU A 144 0.11 -12.14 -7.49
CA LEU A 144 -0.92 -11.64 -8.39
C LEU A 144 -2.29 -11.91 -7.75
N TRP A 145 -3.09 -10.85 -7.62
CA TRP A 145 -4.41 -10.91 -7.01
C TRP A 145 -5.33 -9.83 -7.58
N CYS A 146 -6.63 -9.93 -7.32
CA CYS A 146 -7.64 -8.94 -7.70
C CYS A 146 -8.36 -8.40 -6.47
N SER A 147 -8.48 -7.08 -6.35
CA SER A 147 -9.30 -6.42 -5.32
C SER A 147 -10.34 -5.50 -5.96
N ASP A 148 -11.50 -5.36 -5.31
CA ASP A 148 -12.58 -4.49 -5.82
C ASP A 148 -12.14 -3.01 -5.92
N ALA A 149 -11.27 -2.56 -5.01
CA ALA A 149 -10.88 -1.17 -4.92
C ALA A 149 -9.75 -0.78 -5.88
N THR A 150 -8.85 -1.71 -6.18
CA THR A 150 -7.60 -1.41 -6.91
C THR A 150 -7.39 -2.27 -8.15
N GLY A 151 -8.33 -3.14 -8.48
CA GLY A 151 -8.24 -4.04 -9.62
C GLY A 151 -7.20 -5.15 -9.44
N ILE A 152 -6.66 -5.62 -10.57
CA ILE A 152 -5.65 -6.68 -10.64
C ILE A 152 -4.27 -6.06 -10.40
N ASN A 153 -3.51 -6.58 -9.43
CA ASN A 153 -2.19 -6.05 -9.07
C ASN A 153 -1.33 -7.10 -8.33
N TRP A 154 -0.09 -6.72 -8.00
CA TRP A 154 0.86 -7.48 -7.19
C TRP A 154 0.76 -7.09 -5.70
N PHE A 155 0.01 -7.87 -4.92
CA PHE A 155 -0.29 -7.58 -3.52
C PHE A 155 0.62 -8.32 -2.54
N THR A 156 0.78 -7.79 -1.33
CA THR A 156 1.46 -8.53 -0.25
C THR A 156 0.59 -9.67 0.28
N ALA A 157 1.20 -10.70 0.85
CA ALA A 157 0.47 -11.79 1.51
C ALA A 157 -0.45 -11.26 2.61
N THR A 158 0.00 -10.26 3.38
CA THR A 158 -0.81 -9.60 4.40
C THR A 158 -2.03 -8.95 3.78
N THR A 159 -1.86 -8.18 2.71
CA THR A 159 -2.97 -7.53 1.99
C THR A 159 -3.95 -8.56 1.42
N VAL A 160 -3.44 -9.61 0.78
CA VAL A 160 -4.27 -10.71 0.25
C VAL A 160 -5.06 -11.37 1.39
N SER A 161 -4.42 -11.66 2.51
CA SER A 161 -5.05 -12.27 3.68
C SER A 161 -6.13 -11.37 4.29
N SER A 162 -5.88 -10.07 4.38
CA SER A 162 -6.85 -9.09 4.85
C SER A 162 -8.06 -8.96 3.91
N ILE A 163 -7.82 -8.92 2.59
CA ILE A 163 -8.89 -8.89 1.58
C ILE A 163 -9.75 -10.16 1.69
N GLN A 164 -9.11 -11.34 1.78
CA GLN A 164 -9.80 -12.60 1.96
C GLN A 164 -10.61 -12.66 3.27
N ALA A 165 -10.03 -12.20 4.38
CA ALA A 165 -10.70 -12.17 5.67
C ALA A 165 -11.93 -11.25 5.63
N ARG A 166 -11.81 -10.07 5.00
CA ARG A 166 -12.94 -9.14 4.80
C ARG A 166 -14.01 -9.75 3.91
N ALA A 167 -13.64 -10.40 2.81
CA ALA A 167 -14.60 -11.05 1.91
C ALA A 167 -15.35 -12.22 2.59
N LYS A 168 -14.69 -12.90 3.54
CA LYS A 168 -15.33 -13.92 4.40
C LYS A 168 -16.30 -13.30 5.40
N SER A 169 -15.90 -12.22 6.08
CA SER A 169 -16.75 -11.60 7.12
C SER A 169 -17.99 -10.91 6.56
N THR A 170 -17.94 -10.40 5.34
CA THR A 170 -19.09 -9.76 4.66
C THR A 170 -20.04 -10.76 4.01
N GLY A 171 -19.77 -12.07 4.08
CA GLY A 171 -20.57 -13.09 3.40
C GLY A 171 -20.44 -13.08 1.87
N LEU A 172 -19.60 -12.22 1.29
CA LEU A 172 -19.31 -12.19 -0.15
C LEU A 172 -18.73 -13.53 -0.65
N MET A 173 -18.05 -14.26 0.24
CA MET A 173 -17.48 -15.59 0.02
C MET A 173 -18.39 -16.77 0.44
N SER A 174 -19.66 -16.53 0.82
CA SER A 174 -20.56 -17.63 1.23
C SER A 174 -20.86 -18.58 0.05
N ARG A 175 -20.84 -19.89 0.34
CA ARG A 175 -20.84 -21.03 -0.60
C ARG A 175 -22.14 -21.25 -1.40
N ASP A 176 -23.17 -20.44 -1.20
CA ASP A 176 -24.49 -20.68 -1.82
C ASP A 176 -24.65 -20.13 -3.26
N VAL A 177 -23.56 -19.76 -3.93
CA VAL A 177 -23.61 -19.20 -5.29
C VAL A 177 -23.53 -20.29 -6.36
N GLY A 178 -24.45 -21.25 -6.28
CA GLY A 178 -24.86 -22.06 -7.43
C GLY A 178 -25.65 -21.26 -8.48
N LYS A 179 -25.89 -19.96 -8.24
CA LYS A 179 -26.64 -19.08 -9.15
C LYS A 179 -25.81 -17.86 -9.55
N THR A 180 -25.06 -18.13 -10.62
CA THR A 180 -24.46 -17.25 -11.62
C THR A 180 -23.26 -16.41 -11.18
N GLU A 181 -22.12 -17.08 -11.07
CA GLU A 181 -20.76 -16.56 -11.31
C GLU A 181 -20.67 -15.58 -12.50
N ALA A 182 -21.48 -15.80 -13.54
CA ALA A 182 -21.65 -14.88 -14.67
C ALA A 182 -22.25 -13.51 -14.31
N ALA A 183 -23.01 -13.38 -13.21
CA ALA A 183 -23.55 -12.11 -12.73
C ALA A 183 -22.48 -11.28 -12.00
N ARG A 184 -21.63 -11.93 -11.19
CA ARG A 184 -20.50 -11.27 -10.51
C ARG A 184 -19.45 -10.80 -11.51
N TRP A 185 -19.13 -11.64 -12.50
CA TRP A 185 -18.26 -11.21 -13.60
C TRP A 185 -18.93 -10.16 -14.49
N ARG A 186 -20.26 -10.18 -14.69
CA ARG A 186 -20.95 -9.07 -15.37
C ARG A 186 -20.85 -7.76 -14.60
N GLU A 187 -20.92 -7.79 -13.27
CA GLU A 187 -20.81 -6.60 -12.43
C GLU A 187 -19.37 -6.07 -12.39
N ALA A 188 -18.36 -6.94 -12.16
CA ALA A 188 -16.95 -6.57 -12.25
C ALA A 188 -16.54 -6.13 -13.67
N SER A 189 -17.08 -6.78 -14.71
CA SER A 189 -16.84 -6.38 -16.10
C SER A 189 -17.63 -5.16 -16.53
N ALA A 190 -18.74 -4.83 -15.86
CA ALA A 190 -19.42 -3.55 -16.04
C ALA A 190 -18.59 -2.41 -15.44
N ILE A 191 -17.94 -2.63 -14.29
CA ILE A 191 -17.01 -1.68 -13.67
C ILE A 191 -15.76 -1.50 -14.55
N ILE A 192 -15.17 -2.59 -15.06
CA ILE A 192 -14.01 -2.53 -15.98
C ILE A 192 -14.43 -1.92 -17.33
N GLY A 193 -15.60 -2.29 -17.85
CA GLY A 193 -16.15 -1.78 -19.10
C GLY A 193 -16.51 -0.30 -19.05
N SER A 194 -17.11 0.18 -17.95
CA SER A 194 -17.39 1.61 -17.75
C SER A 194 -16.12 2.43 -17.65
N PHE A 195 -15.09 1.89 -16.99
CA PHE A 195 -13.78 2.52 -16.89
C PHE A 195 -13.09 2.63 -18.27
N LEU A 196 -13.19 1.60 -19.11
CA LEU A 196 -12.63 1.59 -20.46
C LEU A 196 -13.42 2.49 -21.45
N GLN A 197 -14.75 2.61 -21.31
CA GLN A 197 -15.58 3.50 -22.12
C GLN A 197 -15.41 4.99 -21.75
N SER A 198 -15.11 5.31 -20.49
CA SER A 198 -14.72 6.67 -20.09
C SER A 198 -13.32 7.08 -20.54
N ALA A 199 -12.51 6.11 -20.98
CA ALA A 199 -11.12 6.30 -21.37
C ALA A 199 -10.89 6.32 -22.90
N THR A 200 -11.93 6.19 -23.72
CA THR A 200 -11.83 6.46 -25.16
C THR A 200 -11.86 7.97 -25.41
N PRO A 201 -10.75 8.59 -25.87
CA PRO A 201 -10.82 9.96 -26.36
C PRO A 201 -11.45 9.91 -27.75
N GLU A 202 -12.73 10.30 -27.85
CA GLU A 202 -13.24 10.81 -29.12
C GLU A 202 -12.50 12.11 -29.43
N GLY A 203 -11.45 12.00 -30.25
CA GLY A 203 -10.74 13.15 -30.81
C GLY A 203 -9.28 13.21 -30.41
N PHE A 204 -8.44 12.47 -31.13
CA PHE A 204 -7.06 12.89 -31.35
C PHE A 204 -6.82 12.94 -32.85
N GLY A 205 -6.99 14.16 -33.39
CA GLY A 205 -6.46 14.53 -34.68
C GLY A 205 -4.95 14.74 -34.58
N ASP A 206 -4.25 14.29 -35.62
CA ASP A 206 -2.84 14.55 -35.93
C ASP A 206 -2.41 15.97 -35.56
N LYS A 207 -1.39 16.10 -34.69
CA LYS A 207 -0.31 17.07 -34.84
C LYS A 207 1.00 16.52 -34.27
N ASN A 208 1.90 16.18 -35.17
CA ASN A 208 3.35 16.12 -34.97
C ASN A 208 3.91 17.53 -34.69
N GLU A 209 5.07 17.55 -34.03
CA GLU A 209 6.08 18.62 -33.82
C GLU A 209 6.38 18.74 -32.31
N GLY A 210 7.61 18.73 -31.80
CA GLY A 210 8.94 18.71 -32.37
C GLY A 210 9.96 18.67 -31.22
N ASP A 211 11.21 18.32 -31.55
CA ASP A 211 12.37 18.19 -30.67
C ASP A 211 12.61 19.37 -29.70
N MET A 212 13.07 19.08 -28.47
CA MET A 212 14.16 19.82 -27.83
C MET A 212 14.87 18.97 -26.75
N LEU A 213 16.16 18.72 -27.00
CA LEU A 213 17.15 18.19 -26.06
C LEU A 213 17.77 19.34 -25.23
N THR A 214 18.01 19.13 -23.94
CA THR A 214 19.19 19.69 -23.21
C THR A 214 19.49 18.87 -21.94
N PRO A 215 20.76 18.86 -21.46
CA PRO A 215 21.39 17.74 -20.72
C PRO A 215 21.44 17.91 -19.19
N PRO A 216 21.90 16.89 -18.41
CA PRO A 216 21.74 16.86 -16.96
C PRO A 216 22.86 17.59 -16.18
N LEU A 217 22.49 18.15 -15.03
CA LEU A 217 23.41 18.73 -14.04
C LEU A 217 23.92 17.65 -13.07
N SER A 218 25.24 17.68 -12.82
CA SER A 218 25.99 16.80 -11.93
C SER A 218 25.62 16.95 -10.44
N PRO A 219 25.80 15.90 -9.61
CA PRO A 219 25.43 15.94 -8.19
C PRO A 219 26.51 16.59 -7.30
N LEU A 220 26.04 17.32 -6.28
CA LEU A 220 26.81 17.90 -5.18
C LEU A 220 27.20 16.81 -4.17
N SER A 221 28.50 16.75 -3.85
CA SER A 221 29.06 15.89 -2.80
C SER A 221 28.96 16.55 -1.42
N PHE A 222 28.59 15.80 -0.39
CA PHE A 222 28.71 16.20 1.01
C PHE A 222 29.71 15.30 1.75
N PRO A 223 30.45 15.85 2.74
CA PRO A 223 31.54 15.15 3.41
C PRO A 223 31.04 14.16 4.49
N SER A 224 31.74 13.03 4.57
CA SER A 224 31.58 11.98 5.57
C SER A 224 32.14 12.43 6.93
N GLU A 225 31.30 12.49 7.97
CA GLU A 225 31.76 12.60 9.36
C GLU A 225 31.87 11.22 10.02
N SER A 226 33.10 10.90 10.40
CA SER A 226 33.50 9.79 11.25
C SER A 226 33.12 10.05 12.71
N ARG A 227 32.38 9.13 13.34
CA ARG A 227 32.23 9.08 14.80
C ARG A 227 33.00 7.90 15.37
N GLU A 228 33.96 8.23 16.23
CA GLU A 228 34.69 7.33 17.12
C GLU A 228 33.79 6.69 18.20
N PRO A 229 34.21 5.55 18.78
CA PRO A 229 33.49 4.89 19.87
C PRO A 229 33.97 5.40 21.25
N SER A 230 33.07 5.35 22.23
CA SER A 230 33.35 5.68 23.63
C SER A 230 32.60 4.71 24.58
N PRO A 231 33.03 4.56 25.84
CA PRO A 231 33.67 3.32 26.26
C PRO A 231 32.88 2.49 27.30
N LEU A 232 33.41 1.30 27.54
CA LEU A 232 33.10 0.34 28.60
C LEU A 232 32.97 0.98 29.99
N ILE A 233 31.84 0.74 30.67
CA ILE A 233 31.67 1.02 32.11
C ILE A 233 31.31 -0.26 32.86
N GLY A 234 32.28 -0.72 33.65
CA GLY A 234 32.13 -0.91 35.10
C GLY A 234 31.24 -2.04 35.62
N LYS A 235 31.84 -3.20 35.88
CA LYS A 235 31.34 -4.21 36.83
C LYS A 235 31.13 -3.56 38.21
N ARG A 236 29.93 -3.68 38.80
CA ARG A 236 29.71 -3.35 40.22
C ARG A 236 29.15 -4.52 41.02
N LYS A 237 29.99 -4.89 41.97
CA LYS A 237 29.88 -5.70 43.19
C LYS A 237 28.46 -5.88 43.75
N THR A 238 28.12 -7.15 43.92
CA THR A 238 27.09 -7.69 44.81
C THR A 238 27.34 -7.32 46.28
N ARG A 239 26.32 -6.81 46.97
CA ARG A 239 26.21 -6.85 48.43
C ARG A 239 24.74 -6.99 48.80
N GLY A 240 24.43 -8.07 49.52
CA GLY A 240 23.08 -8.39 49.94
C GLY A 240 22.59 -7.55 51.11
N GLN A 241 21.26 -7.54 51.27
CA GLN A 241 20.57 -7.32 52.52
C GLN A 241 19.18 -7.96 52.39
N GLY A 242 18.78 -8.68 53.45
CA GLY A 242 17.57 -9.49 53.50
C GLY A 242 16.29 -8.66 53.48
N ALA A 243 15.22 -9.30 53.04
CA ALA A 243 13.86 -8.83 53.24
C ALA A 243 12.97 -10.05 53.46
N ALA A 244 12.09 -9.89 54.44
CA ALA A 244 11.16 -10.86 54.97
C ALA A 244 10.38 -11.63 53.89
N GLU A 245 10.17 -12.92 54.14
CA GLU A 245 9.26 -13.79 53.41
C GLU A 245 7.82 -13.33 53.63
N ALA A 246 7.40 -12.32 52.87
CA ALA A 246 5.99 -12.12 52.59
C ALA A 246 5.56 -13.21 51.62
N SER A 247 4.67 -14.10 52.07
CA SER A 247 4.01 -15.12 51.24
C SER A 247 3.17 -14.45 50.13
N GLY A 248 3.84 -14.01 49.07
CA GLY A 248 3.23 -13.42 47.91
C GLY A 248 2.61 -14.50 47.06
N SER A 249 1.28 -14.54 47.00
CA SER A 249 0.54 -15.34 46.03
C SER A 249 1.08 -15.05 44.62
N ARG A 250 1.62 -16.07 43.95
CA ARG A 250 2.10 -15.94 42.58
C ARG A 250 0.96 -15.43 41.69
N PRO A 251 1.16 -14.36 40.90
CA PRO A 251 0.16 -13.92 39.94
C PRO A 251 -0.11 -15.06 38.95
N THR A 252 -1.39 -15.30 38.67
CA THR A 252 -1.81 -16.32 37.70
C THR A 252 -1.36 -15.92 36.30
N ALA A 253 -1.14 -16.90 35.41
CA ALA A 253 -0.69 -16.65 34.03
C ALA A 253 -1.59 -15.65 33.29
N ALA A 254 -2.91 -15.69 33.54
CA ALA A 254 -3.88 -14.76 32.98
C ALA A 254 -3.64 -13.29 33.39
N PHE A 255 -3.17 -13.04 34.61
CA PHE A 255 -2.83 -11.68 35.07
C PHE A 255 -1.61 -11.13 34.34
N VAL A 256 -0.59 -11.97 34.12
CA VAL A 256 0.64 -11.58 33.41
C VAL A 256 0.35 -11.26 31.93
N GLU A 257 -0.55 -12.02 31.30
CA GLU A 257 -0.95 -11.79 29.92
C GLU A 257 -1.79 -10.50 29.75
N GLY A 258 -2.70 -10.21 30.69
CA GLY A 258 -3.44 -8.96 30.73
C GLY A 258 -2.54 -7.72 30.85
N GLU A 259 -1.50 -7.76 31.69
CA GLU A 259 -0.55 -6.64 31.84
C GLU A 259 0.32 -6.43 30.59
N ARG A 260 0.68 -7.52 29.89
CA ARG A 260 1.38 -7.41 28.59
C ARG A 260 0.52 -6.74 27.53
N TYR A 261 -0.76 -7.12 27.44
CA TYR A 261 -1.70 -6.51 26.49
C TYR A 261 -1.89 -5.01 26.77
N LYS A 262 -2.06 -4.62 28.04
CA LYS A 262 -2.11 -3.20 28.45
C LYS A 262 -0.84 -2.42 28.09
N ALA A 263 0.34 -3.05 28.17
CA ALA A 263 1.60 -2.40 27.81
C ALA A 263 1.68 -2.15 26.29
N VAL A 264 1.26 -3.11 25.47
CA VAL A 264 1.20 -2.96 24.00
C VAL A 264 0.23 -1.85 23.61
N LEU A 265 -0.98 -1.84 24.18
CA LEU A 265 -1.98 -0.81 23.90
C LEU A 265 -1.48 0.58 24.27
N ARG A 266 -0.90 0.76 25.47
CA ARG A 266 -0.29 2.04 25.88
C ARG A 266 0.78 2.52 24.90
N SER A 267 1.61 1.61 24.40
CA SER A 267 2.64 1.96 23.42
C SER A 267 2.07 2.39 22.07
N LEU A 268 1.01 1.72 21.59
CA LEU A 268 0.33 2.10 20.34
C LEU A 268 -0.36 3.46 20.47
N THR A 269 -1.11 3.69 21.55
CA THR A 269 -1.76 4.97 21.83
C THR A 269 -0.74 6.12 21.90
N GLN A 270 0.42 5.90 22.51
CA GLN A 270 1.49 6.91 22.55
C GLN A 270 2.05 7.24 21.16
N ARG A 271 2.23 6.23 20.29
CA ARG A 271 2.72 6.46 18.92
C ARG A 271 1.72 7.24 18.08
N LEU A 272 0.45 6.88 18.14
CA LEU A 272 -0.61 7.60 17.42
C LEU A 272 -0.76 9.04 17.90
N LYS A 273 -0.67 9.26 19.22
CA LYS A 273 -0.67 10.61 19.78
C LYS A 273 0.52 11.45 19.28
N ALA A 274 1.70 10.84 19.14
CA ALA A 274 2.87 11.51 18.59
C ALA A 274 2.68 11.87 17.11
N GLU A 275 2.18 10.92 16.30
CA GLU A 275 1.90 11.12 14.86
C GLU A 275 0.83 12.20 14.63
N LYS A 276 -0.23 12.22 15.45
CA LYS A 276 -1.22 13.30 15.43
C LYS A 276 -0.60 14.66 15.74
N ASN A 277 0.24 14.74 16.77
CA ASN A 277 0.87 16.01 17.15
C ASN A 277 1.79 16.54 16.04
N GLU A 278 2.50 15.65 15.33
CA GLU A 278 3.32 16.02 14.16
C GLU A 278 2.46 16.62 13.04
N LEU A 279 1.36 15.94 12.67
CA LEU A 279 0.40 16.43 11.67
C LEU A 279 -0.21 17.80 12.05
N VAL A 280 -0.50 18.02 13.34
CA VAL A 280 -1.04 19.30 13.82
C VAL A 280 -0.02 20.44 13.65
N GLU A 281 1.27 20.19 13.91
CA GLU A 281 2.30 21.20 13.70
C GLU A 281 2.56 21.46 12.21
N ASP A 282 2.50 20.44 11.34
CA ASP A 282 2.60 20.60 9.89
C ASP A 282 1.47 21.47 9.33
N VAL A 283 0.22 21.21 9.76
CA VAL A 283 -0.94 22.02 9.37
C VAL A 283 -0.77 23.46 9.86
N ARG A 284 -0.30 23.67 11.09
CA ARG A 284 -0.03 25.02 11.63
C ARG A 284 1.04 25.75 10.81
N ALA A 285 2.15 25.08 10.47
CA ALA A 285 3.22 25.68 9.68
C ALA A 285 2.73 26.10 8.29
N LEU A 286 1.85 25.31 7.68
CA LEU A 286 1.26 25.63 6.39
C LEU A 286 0.24 26.79 6.48
N GLU A 287 -0.54 26.87 7.56
CA GLU A 287 -1.42 28.02 7.84
C GLU A 287 -0.61 29.32 8.00
N GLU A 288 0.53 29.27 8.68
CA GLU A 288 1.44 30.41 8.84
C GLU A 288 2.12 30.79 7.51
N TYR A 289 2.53 29.81 6.72
CA TYR A 289 3.07 30.04 5.37
C TYR A 289 2.04 30.74 4.48
N LEU A 290 0.80 30.24 4.41
CA LEU A 290 -0.27 30.84 3.61
C LEU A 290 -0.64 32.25 4.10
N ALA A 291 -0.61 32.48 5.42
CA ALA A 291 -0.83 33.81 5.98
C ALA A 291 0.28 34.82 5.61
N SER A 292 1.53 34.34 5.47
CA SER A 292 2.69 35.19 5.15
C SER A 292 2.91 35.40 3.64
N THR A 293 2.51 34.44 2.80
CA THR A 293 2.66 34.49 1.34
C THR A 293 1.42 35.06 0.67
N ASN A 294 0.98 36.25 1.09
CA ASN A 294 -0.19 36.92 0.52
C ASN A 294 0.23 37.88 -0.62
N PRO A 295 0.47 37.44 -1.89
CA PRO A 295 0.37 38.35 -3.00
C PRO A 295 -1.12 38.63 -3.21
N SER A 296 -1.50 39.91 -3.21
CA SER A 296 -2.84 40.35 -3.53
C SER A 296 -3.39 39.60 -4.76
N PRO A 297 -4.44 38.76 -4.63
CA PRO A 297 -4.87 37.89 -5.72
C PRO A 297 -5.84 38.64 -6.68
N PRO A 298 -5.76 38.38 -7.99
CA PRO A 298 -6.77 38.79 -8.95
C PRO A 298 -7.90 37.74 -8.98
N LEU A 299 -8.64 37.59 -7.88
CA LEU A 299 -9.91 36.83 -7.80
C LEU A 299 -10.52 37.08 -6.41
N ASP A 300 -11.84 37.28 -6.35
CA ASP A 300 -12.63 37.60 -5.15
C ASP A 300 -12.58 36.46 -4.10
N ILE A 301 -11.44 36.30 -3.44
CA ILE A 301 -11.28 35.46 -2.25
C ILE A 301 -11.71 36.33 -1.04
N PRO A 302 -12.72 35.92 -0.27
CA PRO A 302 -13.22 36.74 0.82
C PRO A 302 -12.23 36.82 1.99
N GLU A 303 -12.24 37.95 2.69
CA GLU A 303 -11.27 38.27 3.75
C GLU A 303 -11.24 37.25 4.90
N SER A 304 -10.14 37.24 5.65
CA SER A 304 -9.61 36.15 6.50
C SER A 304 -10.57 35.36 7.40
N LYS A 305 -11.67 35.95 7.88
CA LYS A 305 -12.67 35.23 8.69
C LYS A 305 -13.62 34.38 7.86
N GLU A 306 -13.82 34.73 6.59
CA GLU A 306 -14.65 33.98 5.65
C GLU A 306 -13.84 32.90 4.90
N PHE A 307 -12.52 32.99 4.93
CA PHE A 307 -11.61 32.05 4.28
C PHE A 307 -11.73 30.62 4.85
N SER A 308 -11.70 30.44 6.17
CA SER A 308 -11.86 29.12 6.80
C SER A 308 -13.22 28.49 6.48
N GLY A 309 -14.30 29.28 6.54
CA GLY A 309 -15.65 28.83 6.18
C GLY A 309 -15.84 28.57 4.69
N TRP A 310 -15.06 29.24 3.82
CA TRP A 310 -15.03 28.97 2.39
C TRP A 310 -14.33 27.63 2.10
N ILE A 311 -13.19 27.35 2.76
CA ILE A 311 -12.50 26.06 2.64
C ILE A 311 -13.39 24.90 3.10
N GLU A 312 -14.08 25.04 4.24
CA GLU A 312 -15.02 24.02 4.72
C GLU A 312 -16.15 23.74 3.72
N LYS A 313 -16.66 24.78 3.03
CA LYS A 313 -17.67 24.63 1.97
C LYS A 313 -17.12 23.96 0.70
N VAL A 314 -15.86 24.20 0.35
CA VAL A 314 -15.18 23.52 -0.77
C VAL A 314 -14.95 22.04 -0.45
N LEU A 315 -14.49 21.74 0.77
CA LEU A 315 -14.33 20.36 1.25
C LEU A 315 -15.68 19.61 1.29
N ALA A 316 -16.75 20.26 1.75
CA ALA A 316 -18.10 19.67 1.81
C ALA A 316 -18.74 19.43 0.43
N ARG A 317 -18.32 20.14 -0.62
CA ARG A 317 -18.84 20.00 -1.99
C ARG A 317 -18.11 18.96 -2.84
N GLY A 318 -17.02 18.38 -2.33
CA GLY A 318 -16.18 17.42 -3.06
C GLY A 318 -15.09 18.13 -3.87
N ILE A 319 -13.83 17.87 -3.51
CA ILE A 319 -12.62 18.52 -4.04
C ILE A 319 -12.42 18.28 -5.55
N GLU A 320 -12.97 17.20 -6.10
CA GLU A 320 -12.64 16.73 -7.46
C GLU A 320 -12.99 17.73 -8.57
N GLY A 321 -14.03 18.56 -8.40
CA GLY A 321 -14.45 19.52 -9.44
C GLY A 321 -13.55 20.75 -9.59
N TYR A 322 -12.85 21.16 -8.52
CA TYR A 322 -12.06 22.40 -8.48
C TYR A 322 -10.56 22.15 -8.28
N ARG A 323 -10.14 20.88 -8.20
CA ARG A 323 -8.77 20.50 -7.85
C ARG A 323 -7.72 21.11 -8.77
N HIS A 324 -8.03 21.30 -10.05
CA HIS A 324 -7.12 21.86 -11.05
C HIS A 324 -6.95 23.39 -10.96
N GLU A 325 -7.91 24.10 -10.37
CA GLU A 325 -7.94 25.57 -10.28
C GLU A 325 -7.33 26.10 -8.97
N LEU A 326 -7.16 25.23 -7.97
CA LEU A 326 -6.52 25.60 -6.70
C LEU A 326 -5.01 25.75 -6.86
N ASP A 327 -4.48 26.82 -6.26
CA ASP A 327 -3.04 27.02 -6.04
C ASP A 327 -2.43 25.77 -5.38
N PRO A 328 -1.21 25.35 -5.77
CA PRO A 328 -0.55 24.18 -5.20
C PRO A 328 -0.51 24.16 -3.66
N GLY A 329 -0.31 25.30 -3.00
CA GLY A 329 -0.28 25.38 -1.54
C GLY A 329 -1.66 25.16 -0.91
N VAL A 330 -2.73 25.66 -1.53
CA VAL A 330 -4.11 25.44 -1.07
C VAL A 330 -4.54 23.99 -1.29
N ARG A 331 -4.08 23.37 -2.37
CA ARG A 331 -4.31 21.94 -2.64
C ARG A 331 -3.62 21.07 -1.58
N GLU A 332 -2.36 21.38 -1.28
CA GLU A 332 -1.61 20.68 -0.23
C GLU A 332 -2.26 20.86 1.15
N TYR A 333 -2.76 22.05 1.47
CA TYR A 333 -3.53 22.29 2.70
C TYR A 333 -4.78 21.42 2.80
N CYS A 334 -5.58 21.35 1.73
CA CYS A 334 -6.80 20.57 1.70
C CYS A 334 -6.51 19.07 1.87
N ASP A 335 -5.48 18.56 1.18
CA ASP A 335 -5.05 17.16 1.30
C ASP A 335 -4.58 16.86 2.73
N LEU A 336 -3.79 17.74 3.36
CA LEU A 336 -3.34 17.58 4.76
C LEU A 336 -4.50 17.65 5.77
N LYS A 337 -5.47 18.56 5.59
CA LYS A 337 -6.67 18.62 6.44
C LYS A 337 -7.51 17.35 6.33
N ALA A 338 -7.63 16.78 5.14
CA ALA A 338 -8.32 15.51 4.95
C ALA A 338 -7.57 14.35 5.63
N GLU A 339 -6.24 14.29 5.50
CA GLU A 339 -5.41 13.30 6.20
C GLU A 339 -5.53 13.43 7.73
N LEU A 340 -5.50 14.66 8.26
CA LEU A 340 -5.70 14.92 9.68
C LEU A 340 -7.08 14.45 10.16
N ALA A 341 -8.15 14.75 9.41
CA ALA A 341 -9.50 14.29 9.76
C ALA A 341 -9.61 12.75 9.81
N VAL A 342 -8.96 12.05 8.88
CA VAL A 342 -8.89 10.58 8.89
C VAL A 342 -8.11 10.07 10.10
N ALA A 343 -6.98 10.69 10.44
CA ALA A 343 -6.18 10.34 11.61
C ALA A 343 -6.96 10.55 12.92
N GLU A 344 -7.71 11.65 13.04
CA GLU A 344 -8.57 11.92 14.20
C GLU A 344 -9.72 10.92 14.34
N ALA A 345 -10.37 10.56 13.23
CA ALA A 345 -11.41 9.53 13.22
C ALA A 345 -10.85 8.15 13.61
N GLN A 346 -9.65 7.81 13.12
CA GLN A 346 -8.97 6.57 13.48
C GLN A 346 -8.59 6.55 14.96
N GLN A 347 -8.04 7.64 15.50
CA GLN A 347 -7.72 7.76 16.92
C GLN A 347 -8.98 7.59 17.78
N SER A 348 -10.08 8.27 17.45
CA SER A 348 -11.35 8.16 18.19
C SER A 348 -11.90 6.74 18.19
N LYS A 349 -11.80 6.03 17.05
CA LYS A 349 -12.19 4.62 16.95
C LYS A 349 -11.34 3.72 17.84
N GLU A 350 -10.03 3.94 17.87
CA GLU A 350 -9.11 3.15 18.70
C GLU A 350 -9.29 3.42 20.19
N GLU A 351 -9.56 4.66 20.59
CA GLU A 351 -9.93 5.03 21.96
C GLU A 351 -11.22 4.33 22.39
N SER A 352 -12.25 4.30 21.53
CA SER A 352 -13.48 3.54 21.79
C SER A 352 -13.24 2.03 21.92
N MET A 353 -12.41 1.44 21.05
CA MET A 353 -12.04 0.01 21.16
C MET A 353 -11.26 -0.28 22.45
N LEU A 354 -10.45 0.67 22.92
CA LEU A 354 -9.72 0.55 24.17
C LEU A 354 -10.67 0.58 25.37
N GLU A 355 -11.68 1.44 25.37
CA GLU A 355 -12.73 1.48 26.39
C GLU A 355 -13.52 0.16 26.44
N ASP A 356 -13.96 -0.35 25.29
CA ASP A 356 -14.65 -1.65 25.19
C ASP A 356 -13.78 -2.79 25.74
N ALA A 357 -12.48 -2.80 25.39
CA ALA A 357 -11.55 -3.79 25.89
C ALA A 357 -11.36 -3.71 27.43
N GLN A 358 -11.36 -2.49 27.99
CA GLN A 358 -11.30 -2.29 29.45
C GLN A 358 -12.57 -2.79 30.13
N ILE A 359 -13.75 -2.57 29.55
CA ILE A 359 -15.04 -3.07 30.05
C ILE A 359 -15.03 -4.60 30.05
N LEU A 360 -14.66 -5.23 28.93
CA LEU A 360 -14.61 -6.69 28.81
C LEU A 360 -13.62 -7.31 29.81
N LEU A 361 -12.45 -6.68 30.01
CA LEU A 361 -11.50 -7.12 31.01
C LEU A 361 -12.06 -6.99 32.43
N GLY A 362 -12.77 -5.90 32.73
CA GLY A 362 -13.47 -5.72 34.01
C GLY A 362 -14.50 -6.80 34.29
N LEU A 363 -15.32 -7.15 33.28
CA LEU A 363 -16.30 -8.23 33.36
C LEU A 363 -15.63 -9.60 33.58
N ALA A 364 -14.54 -9.88 32.86
CA ALA A 364 -13.80 -11.13 33.03
C ALA A 364 -13.21 -11.27 34.44
N ILE A 365 -12.65 -10.19 34.99
CA ILE A 365 -12.14 -10.16 36.37
C ILE A 365 -13.28 -10.36 37.38
N TYR A 366 -14.45 -9.74 37.14
CA TYR A 366 -15.62 -9.89 38.00
C TYR A 366 -16.12 -11.34 38.03
N GLU A 367 -16.33 -11.97 36.86
CA GLU A 367 -16.78 -13.35 36.77
C GLU A 367 -15.78 -14.32 37.41
N HIS A 368 -14.48 -14.12 37.20
CA HIS A 368 -13.47 -14.92 37.89
C HIS A 368 -13.59 -14.81 39.41
N LYS A 369 -13.77 -13.60 39.96
CA LYS A 369 -13.94 -13.42 41.42
C LYS A 369 -15.21 -14.08 41.92
N ARG A 370 -16.32 -13.95 41.18
CA ARG A 370 -17.62 -14.56 41.49
C ARG A 370 -17.52 -16.08 41.56
N LEU A 371 -16.90 -16.70 40.55
CA LEU A 371 -16.68 -18.15 40.50
C LEU A 371 -15.77 -18.61 41.64
N LYS A 372 -14.72 -17.84 41.96
CA LYS A 372 -13.83 -18.17 43.08
C LYS A 372 -14.58 -18.17 44.41
N SER A 373 -15.44 -17.18 44.67
CA SER A 373 -16.24 -17.13 45.91
C SER A 373 -17.32 -18.20 46.02
N GLN A 374 -17.68 -18.88 44.93
CA GLN A 374 -18.62 -20.01 44.96
C GLN A 374 -17.93 -21.35 45.29
N CYS A 375 -16.60 -21.40 45.16
CA CYS A 375 -15.81 -22.59 45.44
C CYS A 375 -15.18 -22.59 46.84
N GLU A 376 -15.17 -21.44 47.52
CA GLU A 376 -14.81 -21.27 48.93
C GLU A 376 -16.07 -21.38 49.80
#